data_AF-A0A7Y6A4K5-F1
#
_entry.id   AF-A0A7Y6A4K5-F1
#
_cell.length_a   1.000
_cell.length_b   1.000
_cell.length_c   1.000
_cell.angle_alpha   90.00
_cell.angle_beta   90.00
_cell.angle_gamma   90.00
#
_symmetry.space_group_name_H-M   'P 1'
#
loop_
_entity.id
_entity.type
_entity.pdbx_description
1 polymer ?
#
loop_
_entity_poly.entity_id
_entity_poly.type
_entity_poly.pdbx_seq_one_letter_code
_entity_poly.pdbx_strand_id
1 'polypeptide(L)'
;MIIEMPGTTTRDINKRLLKERDEGGAIALGRVLTLIIPVGDRDPDEAIDAANDASREHPCRVIVIANDAADRASNLDAQIRLGGDAGASEVLVLRPSGQLERHLDTLVIPLLLPDAPIVAWWPYEIPDNVAEHPIGRMAARRITDSTQVTRPNAALRKLAAEHAPGNTDLAWTRATLWRGLIAATLDQPPFEPVHKAVVVGESTHPSVDLMAAWLAYALRCPVEIERIKDAPAITQVRLERSSGDIVLDRPDGKTAALRQPDQPEHRIALPIRQLRECLAEELRRLDADEVYGEVLQKGLARIDA
;
A
#
# COMPACT_ATOMS: atom_id res chain seq x y z
N MET A 1 24.28 -10.13 -2.56
CA MET A 1 25.04 -10.72 -1.45
C MET A 1 24.21 -10.64 -0.18
N ILE A 2 24.23 -11.71 0.62
CA ILE A 2 23.55 -11.80 1.91
C ILE A 2 24.60 -12.01 3.01
N ILE A 3 24.51 -11.23 4.10
CA ILE A 3 25.37 -11.32 5.28
C ILE A 3 24.49 -11.64 6.49
N GLU A 4 24.66 -12.83 7.06
CA GLU A 4 23.99 -13.23 8.31
C GLU A 4 24.72 -12.65 9.53
N MET A 5 23.95 -12.14 10.48
CA MET A 5 24.43 -11.53 11.72
C MET A 5 23.64 -12.08 12.93
N PRO A 6 23.86 -13.34 13.31
CA PRO A 6 23.21 -13.92 14.49
C PRO A 6 23.75 -13.28 15.78
N GLY A 7 22.89 -13.09 16.77
CA GLY A 7 23.27 -12.58 18.09
C GLY A 7 23.91 -11.20 18.06
N THR A 8 23.37 -10.29 17.26
CA THR A 8 23.98 -9.01 16.93
C THR A 8 23.40 -7.83 17.70
N THR A 9 23.92 -6.64 17.43
CA THR A 9 23.43 -5.36 17.95
C THR A 9 23.26 -4.36 16.80
N THR A 10 22.41 -3.35 16.97
CA THR A 10 22.25 -2.26 15.99
C THR A 10 23.57 -1.53 15.72
N ARG A 11 24.46 -1.47 16.72
CA ARG A 11 25.82 -0.94 16.58
C ARG A 11 26.67 -1.79 15.62
N ASP A 12 26.64 -3.11 15.77
CA ASP A 12 27.41 -4.02 14.92
C ASP A 12 26.87 -4.04 13.49
N ILE A 13 25.54 -3.98 13.31
CA ILE A 13 24.88 -3.83 12.01
C ILE A 13 25.40 -2.55 11.33
N ASN A 14 25.33 -1.39 11.98
CA ASN A 14 25.82 -0.13 11.44
C ASN A 14 27.32 -0.18 11.09
N LYS A 15 28.14 -0.78 11.95
CA LYS A 15 29.58 -0.95 11.68
C LYS A 15 29.79 -1.81 10.44
N ARG A 16 29.00 -2.88 10.27
CA ARG A 16 29.09 -3.74 9.09
C ARG A 16 28.68 -2.99 7.82
N LEU A 17 27.60 -2.21 7.87
CA LEU A 17 27.13 -1.40 6.75
C LEU A 17 28.17 -0.38 6.26
N LEU A 18 28.84 0.29 7.18
CA LEU A 18 29.93 1.21 6.85
C LEU A 18 31.08 0.47 6.14
N LYS A 19 31.47 -0.69 6.66
CA LYS A 19 32.53 -1.52 6.07
C LYS A 19 32.18 -1.93 4.63
N GLU A 20 30.98 -2.45 4.41
CA GLU A 20 30.56 -2.90 3.07
C GLU A 20 30.46 -1.73 2.08
N ARG A 21 30.07 -0.54 2.54
CA ARG A 21 30.04 0.66 1.70
C ARG A 21 31.44 1.09 1.27
N ASP A 22 32.40 1.01 2.18
CA ASP A 22 33.79 1.39 1.90
C ASP A 22 34.48 0.37 0.97
N GLU A 23 34.18 -0.93 1.14
CA GLU A 23 34.72 -2.02 0.31
C GLU A 23 34.07 -2.10 -1.07
N GLY A 24 32.77 -1.79 -1.19
CA GLY A 24 32.02 -1.85 -2.45
C GLY A 24 32.31 -0.72 -3.45
N GLY A 25 33.18 0.23 -3.09
CA GLY A 25 33.38 1.49 -3.81
C GLY A 25 32.17 2.40 -3.57
N ALA A 26 32.41 3.64 -3.15
CA ALA A 26 31.38 4.58 -2.74
C ALA A 26 30.44 4.99 -3.90
N ILE A 27 29.50 4.11 -4.26
CA ILE A 27 28.31 4.49 -5.01
C ILE A 27 27.41 5.16 -3.97
N ALA A 28 27.45 6.48 -3.93
CA ALA A 28 26.48 7.28 -3.20
C ALA A 28 25.11 7.05 -3.86
N LEU A 29 24.44 5.97 -3.49
CA LEU A 29 23.01 5.85 -3.72
C LEU A 29 22.40 7.00 -2.92
N GLY A 30 21.94 8.04 -3.63
CA GLY A 30 21.23 9.17 -3.06
C GLY A 30 19.89 8.69 -2.52
N ARG A 31 19.93 8.03 -1.36
CA ARG A 31 18.75 7.46 -0.71
C ARG A 31 17.85 8.61 -0.27
N VAL A 32 16.59 8.54 -0.66
CA VAL A 32 15.62 9.60 -0.45
C VAL A 32 14.64 9.29 0.68
N LEU A 33 14.61 8.05 1.20
CA LEU A 33 13.75 7.65 2.32
C LEU A 33 14.26 6.39 3.04
N THR A 34 13.73 6.16 4.24
CA THR A 34 13.77 4.85 4.92
C THR A 34 12.38 4.21 4.89
N LEU A 35 12.27 3.00 4.33
CA LEU A 35 11.04 2.21 4.29
C LEU A 35 11.12 1.10 5.35
N ILE A 36 10.26 1.17 6.36
CA ILE A 36 10.15 0.18 7.43
C ILE A 36 8.97 -0.74 7.13
N ILE A 37 9.20 -2.05 7.14
CA ILE A 37 8.21 -3.07 6.76
C ILE A 37 8.05 -4.09 7.90
N PRO A 38 7.10 -3.89 8.83
CA PRO A 38 6.74 -4.91 9.80
C PRO A 38 5.93 -6.03 9.12
N VAL A 39 6.48 -7.25 9.06
CA VAL A 39 5.81 -8.41 8.46
C VAL A 39 5.24 -9.39 9.50
N GLY A 40 5.53 -9.19 10.79
CA GLY A 40 5.11 -10.10 11.84
C GLY A 40 5.81 -11.45 11.70
N ASP A 41 5.04 -12.54 11.75
CA ASP A 41 5.49 -13.93 11.60
C ASP A 41 5.46 -14.43 10.14
N ARG A 42 5.11 -13.55 9.20
CA ARG A 42 5.01 -13.87 7.76
C ARG A 42 6.39 -13.84 7.10
N ASP A 43 6.51 -14.61 6.02
CA ASP A 43 7.68 -14.60 5.16
C ASP A 43 7.90 -13.19 4.57
N PRO A 44 9.07 -12.57 4.80
CA PRO A 44 9.34 -11.23 4.31
C PRO A 44 9.64 -11.13 2.81
N ASP A 45 9.92 -12.25 2.11
CA ASP A 45 10.54 -12.17 0.78
C ASP A 45 9.67 -11.47 -0.27
N GLU A 46 8.34 -11.69 -0.30
CA GLU A 46 7.45 -10.97 -1.23
C GLU A 46 7.45 -9.45 -0.98
N ALA A 47 7.48 -9.03 0.29
CA ALA A 47 7.55 -7.62 0.65
C ALA A 47 8.92 -7.01 0.31
N ILE A 48 10.00 -7.78 0.48
CA ILE A 48 11.36 -7.39 0.07
C ILE A 48 11.43 -7.20 -1.44
N ASP A 49 10.88 -8.12 -2.23
CA ASP A 49 10.87 -8.04 -3.69
C ASP A 49 10.09 -6.80 -4.17
N ALA A 50 8.91 -6.54 -3.60
CA ALA A 50 8.14 -5.34 -3.91
C ALA A 50 8.89 -4.06 -3.54
N ALA A 51 9.57 -4.03 -2.39
CA ALA A 51 10.37 -2.87 -1.95
C ALA A 51 11.62 -2.66 -2.83
N ASN A 52 12.30 -3.73 -3.23
CA ASN A 52 13.43 -3.70 -4.16
C ASN A 52 13.02 -3.19 -5.55
N ASP A 53 11.81 -3.54 -5.99
CA ASP A 53 11.28 -3.03 -7.24
C ASP A 53 10.96 -1.54 -7.17
N ALA A 54 10.28 -1.11 -6.10
CA ALA A 54 9.94 0.29 -5.88
C ALA A 54 11.19 1.17 -5.69
N SER A 55 12.28 0.62 -5.17
CA SER A 55 13.52 1.37 -4.95
C SER A 55 14.27 1.77 -6.21
N ARG A 56 13.93 1.17 -7.36
CA ARG A 56 14.43 1.63 -8.66
C ARG A 56 13.94 3.04 -9.01
N GLU A 57 12.71 3.37 -8.61
CA GLU A 57 12.16 4.72 -8.73
C GLU A 57 12.48 5.59 -7.51
N HIS A 58 12.56 4.97 -6.33
CA HIS A 58 12.72 5.65 -5.04
C HIS A 58 13.86 5.03 -4.22
N PRO A 59 15.14 5.33 -4.53
CA PRO A 59 16.27 4.74 -3.82
C PRO A 59 16.13 4.90 -2.30
N CYS A 60 16.12 3.80 -1.55
CA CYS A 60 15.79 3.82 -0.13
C CYS A 60 16.62 2.83 0.69
N ARG A 61 16.64 3.02 2.01
CA ARG A 61 17.00 1.95 2.95
C ARG A 61 15.72 1.20 3.31
N VAL A 62 15.73 -0.13 3.18
CA VAL A 62 14.62 -0.99 3.57
C VAL A 62 14.97 -1.65 4.90
N ILE A 63 14.08 -1.55 5.89
CA ILE A 63 14.21 -2.20 7.19
C ILE A 63 12.99 -3.09 7.39
N VAL A 64 13.17 -4.39 7.26
CA VAL A 64 12.13 -5.39 7.49
C VAL A 64 12.20 -5.90 8.92
N ILE A 65 11.05 -5.99 9.59
CA ILE A 65 10.94 -6.55 10.94
C ILE A 65 10.12 -7.84 10.83
N ALA A 66 10.80 -8.98 10.97
CA ALA A 66 10.20 -10.31 10.94
C ALA A 66 10.38 -10.94 12.32
N ASN A 67 9.32 -10.99 13.12
CA ASN A 67 9.37 -11.51 14.47
C ASN A 67 9.59 -13.03 14.43
N ASP A 68 10.52 -13.54 15.24
CA ASP A 68 10.63 -14.98 15.45
C ASP A 68 9.52 -15.40 16.41
N ALA A 69 8.64 -16.32 16.01
CA ALA A 69 7.52 -16.79 16.84
C ALA A 69 7.97 -17.57 18.09
N ALA A 70 9.27 -17.84 18.24
CA ALA A 70 9.81 -18.58 19.36
C ALA A 70 10.01 -17.68 20.60
N ASP A 71 9.37 -18.03 21.71
CA ASP A 71 9.61 -17.44 23.04
C ASP A 71 11.03 -17.76 23.50
N ARG A 72 11.98 -16.87 23.14
CA ARG A 72 13.41 -17.00 23.42
C ARG A 72 13.89 -15.86 24.31
N ALA A 73 15.07 -16.04 24.89
CA ALA A 73 15.78 -14.96 25.53
C ALA A 73 15.94 -13.77 24.58
N SER A 74 15.91 -12.56 25.13
CA SER A 74 16.03 -11.31 24.38
C SER A 74 17.26 -11.33 23.47
N ASN A 75 17.05 -11.46 22.16
CA ASN A 75 18.11 -11.57 21.16
C ASN A 75 17.72 -10.84 19.87
N LEU A 76 18.71 -10.35 19.14
CA LEU A 76 18.54 -9.79 17.80
C LEU A 76 19.38 -10.57 16.81
N ASP A 77 18.73 -11.27 15.90
CA ASP A 77 19.39 -11.74 14.68
C ASP A 77 19.10 -10.73 13.56
N ALA A 78 20.06 -10.56 12.66
CA ALA A 78 19.86 -9.70 11.50
C ALA A 78 20.47 -10.28 10.24
N GLN A 79 19.98 -9.81 9.10
CA GLN A 79 20.50 -10.10 7.78
C GLN A 79 20.68 -8.78 7.04
N ILE A 80 21.85 -8.59 6.43
CA ILE A 80 22.10 -7.47 5.52
C ILE A 80 22.10 -8.02 4.10
N ARG A 81 21.20 -7.54 3.24
CA ARG A 81 21.20 -7.83 1.80
C ARG A 81 21.69 -6.61 1.02
N LEU A 82 22.62 -6.84 0.10
CA LEU A 82 23.26 -5.83 -0.75
C LEU A 82 23.34 -6.28 -2.20
N GLY A 83 23.38 -5.32 -3.14
CA GLY A 83 23.53 -5.59 -4.57
C GLY A 83 22.29 -6.29 -5.13
N GLY A 84 22.46 -7.35 -5.93
CA GLY A 84 21.35 -8.06 -6.58
C GLY A 84 20.20 -8.49 -5.64
N ASP A 85 20.50 -8.79 -4.37
CA ASP A 85 19.51 -9.21 -3.36
C ASP A 85 18.79 -8.03 -2.67
N ALA A 86 19.15 -6.79 -3.03
CA ALA A 86 18.58 -5.56 -2.50
C ALA A 86 18.23 -4.54 -3.60
N GLY A 87 18.41 -4.89 -4.87
CA GLY A 87 18.20 -3.97 -6.00
C GLY A 87 19.02 -2.67 -5.85
N ALA A 88 18.32 -1.53 -5.94
CA ALA A 88 18.91 -0.21 -5.71
C ALA A 88 18.95 0.21 -4.21
N SER A 89 18.55 -0.70 -3.31
CA SER A 89 18.47 -0.50 -1.87
C SER A 89 19.58 -1.20 -1.11
N GLU A 90 19.61 -0.91 0.20
CA GLU A 90 20.21 -1.75 1.23
C GLU A 90 19.04 -2.29 2.07
N VAL A 91 18.93 -3.62 2.18
CA VAL A 91 17.84 -4.26 2.93
C VAL A 91 18.40 -4.84 4.23
N LEU A 92 17.83 -4.41 5.35
CA LEU A 92 18.09 -4.93 6.68
C LEU A 92 16.89 -5.77 7.09
N VAL A 93 17.06 -7.07 7.31
CA VAL A 93 16.03 -7.92 7.90
C VAL A 93 16.38 -8.12 9.37
N LEU A 94 15.56 -7.57 10.26
CA LEU A 94 15.70 -7.67 11.70
C LEU A 94 14.77 -8.76 12.22
N ARG A 95 15.31 -9.65 13.05
CA ARG A 95 14.57 -10.71 13.74
C ARG A 95 14.73 -10.55 15.25
N PRO A 96 14.01 -9.58 15.85
CA PRO A 96 13.99 -9.45 17.30
C PRO A 96 13.23 -10.63 17.91
N SER A 97 13.63 -11.02 19.11
CA SER A 97 12.95 -12.01 19.93
C SER A 97 12.84 -11.54 21.37
N GLY A 98 11.81 -12.01 22.08
CA GLY A 98 11.62 -11.75 23.49
C GLY A 98 11.27 -10.28 23.76
N GLN A 99 11.95 -9.64 24.71
CA GLN A 99 11.63 -8.25 25.10
C GLN A 99 11.84 -7.23 23.97
N LEU A 100 12.72 -7.52 23.01
CA LEU A 100 13.03 -6.63 21.89
C LEU A 100 11.85 -6.42 20.95
N GLU A 101 10.92 -7.38 20.85
CA GLU A 101 9.70 -7.25 20.04
C GLU A 101 8.78 -6.12 20.52
N ARG A 102 8.87 -5.74 21.80
CA ARG A 102 8.02 -4.69 22.41
C ARG A 102 8.62 -3.29 22.27
N HIS A 103 9.86 -3.18 21.78
CA HIS A 103 10.62 -1.93 21.71
C HIS A 103 11.21 -1.72 20.30
N LEU A 104 10.36 -1.90 19.28
CA LEU A 104 10.76 -1.81 17.86
C LEU A 104 11.30 -0.43 17.47
N ASP A 105 10.77 0.65 18.06
CA ASP A 105 11.26 2.01 17.86
C ASP A 105 12.75 2.12 18.25
N THR A 106 13.13 1.60 19.41
CA THR A 106 14.49 1.61 19.93
C THR A 106 15.45 0.83 19.05
N LEU A 107 14.99 -0.25 18.42
CA LEU A 107 15.76 -1.04 17.46
C LEU A 107 15.97 -0.31 16.13
N VAL A 108 14.95 0.37 15.63
CA VAL A 108 14.96 0.96 14.29
C VAL A 108 15.64 2.32 14.26
N ILE A 109 15.47 3.16 15.29
CA ILE A 109 16.03 4.53 15.35
C ILE A 109 17.52 4.60 14.94
N PRO A 110 18.43 3.75 15.46
CA PRO A 110 19.85 3.82 15.12
C PRO A 110 20.17 3.43 13.67
N LEU A 111 19.24 2.78 12.96
CA LEU A 111 19.42 2.26 11.60
C LEU A 111 18.78 3.18 10.54
N LEU A 112 18.07 4.23 10.96
CA LEU A 112 17.47 5.21 10.06
C LEU A 112 18.54 5.99 9.29
N LEU A 113 18.16 6.46 8.10
CA LEU A 113 18.94 7.46 7.38
C LEU A 113 18.73 8.84 8.04
N PRO A 114 19.79 9.60 8.29
CA PRO A 114 19.65 10.96 8.81
C PRO A 114 18.94 11.84 7.78
N ASP A 115 18.05 12.71 8.26
CA ASP A 115 17.34 13.74 7.48
C ASP A 115 16.50 13.22 6.29
N ALA A 116 16.24 11.92 6.23
CA ALA A 116 15.38 11.30 5.23
C ALA A 116 13.99 11.01 5.80
N PRO A 117 12.90 11.18 5.02
CA PRO A 117 11.57 10.80 5.43
C PRO A 117 11.49 9.31 5.75
N ILE A 118 10.66 9.00 6.74
CA ILE A 118 10.39 7.63 7.19
C ILE A 118 9.01 7.23 6.69
N VAL A 119 8.95 6.10 6.01
CA VAL A 119 7.72 5.46 5.53
C VAL A 119 7.57 4.14 6.26
N ALA A 120 6.39 3.87 6.80
CA ALA A 120 6.06 2.57 7.37
C ALA A 120 5.02 1.88 6.47
N TRP A 121 5.23 0.60 6.18
CA TRP A 121 4.32 -0.20 5.37
C TRP A 121 4.00 -1.53 6.05
N TRP A 122 2.72 -1.78 6.32
CA TRP A 122 2.20 -3.06 6.81
C TRP A 122 1.58 -3.84 5.65
N PRO A 123 2.29 -4.82 5.08
CA PRO A 123 1.82 -5.64 3.95
C PRO A 123 0.79 -6.71 4.34
N TYR A 124 0.69 -7.04 5.63
CA TYR A 124 -0.16 -8.12 6.14
C TYR A 124 -1.08 -7.59 7.24
N GLU A 125 -1.07 -8.19 8.42
CA GLU A 125 -1.90 -7.75 9.55
C GLU A 125 -1.57 -6.32 10.00
N ILE A 126 -2.62 -5.55 10.24
CA ILE A 126 -2.54 -4.11 10.50
C ILE A 126 -2.75 -3.86 12.01
N PRO A 127 -1.90 -3.01 12.65
CA PRO A 127 -2.06 -2.63 14.04
C PRO A 127 -3.42 -2.01 14.38
N ASP A 128 -3.70 -1.88 15.68
CA ASP A 128 -4.95 -1.27 16.14
C ASP A 128 -5.13 0.17 15.70
N ASN A 129 -4.09 0.96 15.92
CA ASN A 129 -3.97 2.30 15.38
C ASN A 129 -2.57 2.41 14.78
N VAL A 130 -2.53 2.61 13.46
CA VAL A 130 -1.28 2.65 12.70
C VAL A 130 -0.46 3.89 13.07
N ALA A 131 -1.10 5.02 13.39
CA ALA A 131 -0.42 6.25 13.77
C ALA A 131 0.18 6.16 15.19
N GLU A 132 -0.49 5.48 16.11
CA GLU A 132 -0.02 5.31 17.50
C GLU A 132 0.94 4.13 17.69
N HIS A 133 1.04 3.23 16.71
CA HIS A 133 2.02 2.16 16.72
C HIS A 133 3.45 2.73 16.84
N PRO A 134 4.39 2.12 17.61
CA PRO A 134 5.75 2.66 17.80
C PRO A 134 6.48 3.03 16.49
N ILE A 135 6.41 2.15 15.48
CA ILE A 135 6.93 2.43 14.14
C ILE A 135 6.14 3.52 13.41
N GLY A 136 4.82 3.56 13.58
CA GLY A 136 3.95 4.52 12.92
C GLY A 136 4.16 5.95 13.40
N ARG A 137 4.37 6.16 14.71
CA ARG A 137 4.66 7.48 15.28
C ARG A 137 5.91 8.14 14.69
N MET A 138 6.84 7.33 14.20
CA MET A 138 8.07 7.81 13.56
C MET A 138 7.87 8.11 12.07
N ALA A 139 6.86 7.52 11.43
CA ALA A 139 6.66 7.57 9.99
C ALA A 139 5.74 8.72 9.58
N ALA A 140 6.18 9.54 8.62
CA ALA A 140 5.36 10.59 8.03
C ALA A 140 4.28 10.00 7.11
N ARG A 141 4.62 8.91 6.40
CA ARG A 141 3.71 8.15 5.53
C ARG A 141 3.52 6.75 6.11
N ARG A 142 2.27 6.32 6.26
CA ARG A 142 1.89 5.02 6.82
C ARG A 142 0.97 4.29 5.85
N ILE A 143 1.51 3.26 5.22
CA ILE A 143 0.86 2.47 4.18
C ILE A 143 0.37 1.16 4.80
N THR A 144 -0.88 0.81 4.56
CA THR A 144 -1.43 -0.51 4.91
C THR A 144 -1.83 -1.28 3.66
N ASP A 145 -1.99 -2.60 3.76
CA ASP A 145 -2.62 -3.40 2.69
C ASP A 145 -3.79 -4.21 3.23
N SER A 146 -4.96 -3.57 3.28
CA SER A 146 -6.21 -4.21 3.69
C SER A 146 -6.64 -5.40 2.82
N THR A 147 -6.02 -5.63 1.66
CA THR A 147 -6.33 -6.82 0.84
C THR A 147 -5.72 -8.10 1.39
N GLN A 148 -4.70 -8.01 2.24
CA GLN A 148 -3.93 -9.15 2.74
C GLN A 148 -4.26 -9.54 4.19
N VAL A 149 -5.14 -8.78 4.85
CA VAL A 149 -5.58 -9.06 6.23
C VAL A 149 -6.64 -10.15 6.26
N THR A 150 -6.73 -10.83 7.40
CA THR A 150 -7.71 -11.91 7.61
C THR A 150 -9.18 -11.44 7.48
N ARG A 151 -9.48 -10.19 7.86
CA ARG A 151 -10.84 -9.62 7.84
C ARG A 151 -10.89 -8.23 7.17
N PRO A 152 -10.86 -8.15 5.83
CA PRO A 152 -10.69 -6.90 5.10
C PRO A 152 -11.74 -5.82 5.44
N ASN A 153 -13.03 -6.18 5.46
CA ASN A 153 -14.10 -5.21 5.78
C ASN A 153 -14.06 -4.71 7.22
N ALA A 154 -13.56 -5.52 8.16
CA ALA A 154 -13.39 -5.08 9.55
C ALA A 154 -12.18 -4.14 9.66
N ALA A 155 -11.10 -4.45 8.94
CA ALA A 155 -9.92 -3.59 8.87
C ALA A 155 -10.24 -2.23 8.26
N LEU A 156 -11.01 -2.15 7.16
CA LEU A 156 -11.44 -0.86 6.59
C LEU A 156 -12.20 0.02 7.58
N ARG A 157 -13.18 -0.54 8.31
CA ARG A 157 -13.95 0.22 9.32
C ARG A 157 -13.05 0.75 10.45
N LYS A 158 -12.09 -0.05 10.86
CA LYS A 158 -11.10 0.31 11.88
C LYS A 158 -10.14 1.38 11.39
N LEU A 159 -9.62 1.24 10.17
CA LEU A 159 -8.80 2.27 9.51
C LEU A 159 -9.56 3.59 9.38
N ALA A 160 -10.88 3.55 9.14
CA ALA A 160 -11.73 4.73 9.10
C ALA A 160 -11.85 5.41 10.47
N ALA A 161 -12.08 4.62 11.53
CA ALA A 161 -12.19 5.12 12.90
C ALA A 161 -10.88 5.77 13.41
N GLU A 162 -9.74 5.14 13.09
CA GLU A 162 -8.41 5.54 13.57
C GLU A 162 -7.60 6.29 12.49
N HIS A 163 -8.28 6.90 11.51
CA HIS A 163 -7.59 7.60 10.43
C HIS A 163 -6.86 8.85 10.95
N ALA A 164 -5.60 9.00 10.52
CA ALA A 164 -4.79 10.18 10.74
C ALA A 164 -4.10 10.61 9.44
N PRO A 165 -3.83 11.92 9.24
CA PRO A 165 -3.09 12.40 8.08
C PRO A 165 -1.76 11.66 7.90
N GLY A 166 -1.49 11.22 6.67
CA GLY A 166 -0.34 10.36 6.33
C GLY A 166 -0.68 8.87 6.23
N ASN A 167 -1.83 8.42 6.77
CA ASN A 167 -2.33 7.06 6.56
C ASN A 167 -2.84 6.89 5.11
N THR A 168 -2.62 5.71 4.53
CA THR A 168 -3.15 5.26 3.23
C THR A 168 -3.28 3.75 3.22
N ASP A 169 -3.98 3.21 2.23
CA ASP A 169 -4.12 1.77 2.04
C ASP A 169 -3.93 1.40 0.57
N LEU A 170 -3.17 0.34 0.29
CA LEU A 170 -2.90 -0.10 -1.08
C LEU A 170 -4.15 -0.55 -1.84
N ALA A 171 -5.25 -0.88 -1.16
CA ALA A 171 -6.53 -1.10 -1.85
C ALA A 171 -7.05 0.18 -2.53
N TRP A 172 -6.77 1.36 -1.97
CA TRP A 172 -7.10 2.65 -2.58
C TRP A 172 -6.25 2.92 -3.83
N THR A 173 -4.95 2.62 -3.74
CA THR A 173 -3.98 2.75 -4.83
C THR A 173 -4.31 1.81 -5.99
N ARG A 174 -4.74 0.57 -5.70
CA ARG A 174 -5.20 -0.39 -6.72
C ARG A 174 -6.36 0.14 -7.57
N ALA A 175 -7.13 1.08 -7.02
CA ALA A 175 -8.27 1.70 -7.68
C ALA A 175 -7.91 3.01 -8.42
N THR A 176 -6.67 3.50 -8.37
CA THR A 176 -6.26 4.80 -8.97
C THR A 176 -6.61 4.89 -10.46
N LEU A 177 -6.29 3.87 -11.25
CA LEU A 177 -6.55 3.91 -12.70
C LEU A 177 -8.05 3.90 -13.03
N TRP A 178 -8.86 3.16 -12.26
CA TRP A 178 -10.32 3.20 -12.38
C TRP A 178 -10.86 4.59 -12.10
N ARG A 179 -10.42 5.20 -10.98
CA ARG A 179 -10.83 6.56 -10.59
C ARG A 179 -10.46 7.58 -11.67
N GLY A 180 -9.25 7.49 -12.21
CA GLY A 180 -8.78 8.38 -13.28
C GLY A 180 -9.62 8.28 -14.56
N LEU A 181 -9.94 7.06 -15.01
CA LEU A 181 -10.78 6.85 -16.20
C LEU A 181 -12.21 7.34 -16.00
N ILE A 182 -12.79 7.08 -14.83
CA ILE A 182 -14.14 7.57 -14.50
C ILE A 182 -14.17 9.09 -14.47
N ALA A 183 -13.24 9.72 -13.76
CA ALA A 183 -13.15 11.19 -13.70
C ALA A 183 -12.98 11.79 -15.10
N ALA A 184 -12.04 11.28 -15.90
CA ALA A 184 -11.80 11.75 -17.26
C ALA A 184 -13.03 11.60 -18.18
N THR A 185 -13.84 10.55 -17.97
CA THR A 185 -15.09 10.35 -18.73
C THR A 185 -16.17 11.35 -18.32
N LEU A 186 -16.27 11.66 -17.02
CA LEU A 186 -17.24 12.63 -16.50
C LEU A 186 -16.86 14.09 -16.82
N ASP A 187 -15.58 14.36 -17.08
CA ASP A 187 -15.04 15.64 -17.55
C ASP A 187 -15.31 15.94 -19.04
N GLN A 188 -16.13 15.11 -19.70
CA GLN A 188 -16.60 15.34 -21.07
C GLN A 188 -18.11 15.69 -21.10
N PRO A 189 -18.57 16.45 -22.11
CA PRO A 189 -19.99 16.67 -22.35
C PRO A 189 -20.78 15.34 -22.40
N PRO A 190 -22.06 15.32 -21.98
CA PRO A 190 -22.94 16.48 -21.73
C PRO A 190 -22.87 17.06 -20.30
N PHE A 191 -21.94 16.66 -19.45
CA PHE A 191 -21.83 17.11 -18.04
C PHE A 191 -23.11 16.88 -17.20
N GLU A 192 -23.87 15.84 -17.55
CA GLU A 192 -25.08 15.47 -16.83
C GLU A 192 -24.75 14.89 -15.44
N PRO A 193 -25.63 15.11 -14.44
CA PRO A 193 -25.49 14.45 -13.16
C PRO A 193 -25.63 12.93 -13.30
N VAL A 194 -24.87 12.20 -12.49
CA VAL A 194 -25.03 10.75 -12.33
C VAL A 194 -26.12 10.49 -11.29
N HIS A 195 -27.14 9.71 -11.66
CA HIS A 195 -28.29 9.43 -10.80
C HIS A 195 -28.08 8.22 -9.90
N LYS A 196 -27.30 7.24 -10.37
CA LYS A 196 -26.93 6.02 -9.64
C LYS A 196 -25.59 5.50 -10.18
N ALA A 197 -24.80 4.88 -9.32
CA ALA A 197 -23.64 4.12 -9.74
C ALA A 197 -23.74 2.66 -9.28
N VAL A 198 -23.08 1.76 -10.00
CA VAL A 198 -22.90 0.36 -9.63
C VAL A 198 -21.44 0.00 -9.74
N VAL A 199 -20.89 -0.60 -8.68
CA VAL A 199 -19.53 -1.13 -8.66
C VAL A 199 -19.61 -2.65 -8.54
N VAL A 200 -19.00 -3.35 -9.50
CA VAL A 200 -18.96 -4.81 -9.55
C VAL A 200 -17.54 -5.28 -9.31
N GLY A 201 -17.36 -6.28 -8.44
CA GLY A 201 -16.04 -6.85 -8.19
C GLY A 201 -16.03 -7.95 -7.16
N GLU A 202 -14.82 -8.36 -6.77
CA GLU A 202 -14.60 -9.43 -5.81
C GLU A 202 -15.28 -9.17 -4.46
N SER A 203 -15.92 -10.20 -3.91
CA SER A 203 -16.79 -10.16 -2.74
C SER A 203 -16.16 -9.59 -1.46
N THR A 204 -14.87 -9.78 -1.23
CA THR A 204 -14.15 -9.38 -0.02
C THR A 204 -13.06 -8.34 -0.26
N HIS A 205 -12.89 -7.89 -1.50
CA HIS A 205 -11.78 -7.03 -1.89
C HIS A 205 -12.04 -5.54 -1.55
N PRO A 206 -11.27 -4.93 -0.63
CA PRO A 206 -11.51 -3.57 -0.12
C PRO A 206 -11.58 -2.47 -1.19
N SER A 207 -10.88 -2.62 -2.31
CA SER A 207 -10.98 -1.65 -3.42
C SER A 207 -12.39 -1.48 -3.96
N VAL A 208 -13.25 -2.51 -3.89
CA VAL A 208 -14.65 -2.44 -4.32
C VAL A 208 -15.40 -1.47 -3.42
N ASP A 209 -15.27 -1.65 -2.11
CA ASP A 209 -15.88 -0.78 -1.09
C ASP A 209 -15.35 0.66 -1.18
N LEU A 210 -14.04 0.84 -1.34
CA LEU A 210 -13.42 2.16 -1.46
C LEU A 210 -13.82 2.89 -2.76
N MET A 211 -13.96 2.17 -3.88
CA MET A 211 -14.46 2.73 -5.14
C MET A 211 -15.92 3.18 -4.98
N ALA A 212 -16.77 2.34 -4.40
CA ALA A 212 -18.17 2.66 -4.16
C ALA A 212 -18.34 3.85 -3.21
N ALA A 213 -17.58 3.87 -2.11
CA ALA A 213 -17.53 4.98 -1.17
C ALA A 213 -17.08 6.29 -1.83
N TRP A 214 -16.07 6.23 -2.70
CA TRP A 214 -15.60 7.39 -3.45
C TRP A 214 -16.68 7.93 -4.40
N LEU A 215 -17.33 7.07 -5.17
CA LEU A 215 -18.43 7.48 -6.06
C LEU A 215 -19.59 8.08 -5.25
N ALA A 216 -19.99 7.45 -4.15
CA ALA A 216 -21.06 7.94 -3.28
C ALA A 216 -20.74 9.32 -2.66
N TYR A 217 -19.47 9.52 -2.28
CA TYR A 217 -18.99 10.77 -1.72
C TYR A 217 -18.90 11.89 -2.78
N ALA A 218 -18.27 11.60 -3.91
CA ALA A 218 -17.98 12.57 -4.97
C ALA A 218 -19.24 12.94 -5.77
N LEU A 219 -20.05 11.96 -6.17
CA LEU A 219 -21.22 12.16 -7.03
C LEU A 219 -22.50 12.44 -6.24
N ARG A 220 -22.51 12.14 -4.92
CA ARG A 220 -23.67 12.32 -4.04
C ARG A 220 -24.94 11.60 -4.53
N CYS A 221 -24.76 10.45 -5.18
CA CYS A 221 -25.83 9.58 -5.64
C CYS A 221 -25.80 8.22 -4.91
N PRO A 222 -26.89 7.44 -4.94
CA PRO A 222 -26.87 6.05 -4.50
C PRO A 222 -25.83 5.24 -5.27
N VAL A 223 -25.14 4.35 -4.56
CA VAL A 223 -24.18 3.41 -5.15
C VAL A 223 -24.51 2.00 -4.71
N GLU A 224 -24.69 1.11 -5.67
CA GLU A 224 -24.91 -0.32 -5.44
C GLU A 224 -23.59 -1.08 -5.63
N ILE A 225 -23.37 -2.09 -4.79
CA ILE A 225 -22.20 -2.97 -4.88
C ILE A 225 -22.67 -4.37 -5.27
N GLU A 226 -22.29 -4.82 -6.45
CA GLU A 226 -22.53 -6.18 -6.92
C GLU A 226 -21.28 -7.04 -6.64
N ARG A 227 -21.39 -7.94 -5.66
CA ARG A 227 -20.28 -8.79 -5.21
C ARG A 227 -20.25 -10.10 -5.99
N ILE A 228 -19.15 -10.36 -6.68
CA ILE A 228 -18.91 -11.60 -7.42
C ILE A 228 -17.80 -12.38 -6.72
N LYS A 229 -18.15 -13.58 -6.24
CA LYS A 229 -17.16 -14.49 -5.64
C LYS A 229 -16.10 -14.87 -6.67
N ASP A 230 -14.84 -14.92 -6.25
CA ASP A 230 -13.69 -15.36 -7.07
C ASP A 230 -13.39 -14.45 -8.29
N ALA A 231 -14.02 -13.27 -8.39
CA ALA A 231 -13.60 -12.25 -9.34
C ALA A 231 -12.18 -11.75 -8.98
N PRO A 232 -11.38 -11.27 -9.94
CA PRO A 232 -9.98 -11.00 -9.66
C PRO A 232 -9.74 -9.67 -8.91
N ALA A 233 -10.64 -8.69 -9.06
CA ALA A 233 -10.62 -7.36 -8.42
C ALA A 233 -11.95 -6.64 -8.74
N ILE A 234 -11.96 -5.31 -8.86
CA ILE A 234 -13.01 -4.57 -9.56
C ILE A 234 -13.07 -5.04 -11.02
N THR A 235 -14.26 -5.44 -11.47
CA THR A 235 -14.53 -5.90 -12.84
C THR A 235 -15.36 -4.90 -13.61
N GLN A 236 -16.24 -4.12 -12.98
CA GLN A 236 -17.06 -3.14 -13.70
C GLN A 236 -17.41 -1.94 -12.82
N VAL A 237 -17.52 -0.77 -13.45
CA VAL A 237 -18.23 0.39 -12.91
C VAL A 237 -19.24 0.89 -13.94
N ARG A 238 -20.51 1.03 -13.53
CA ARG A 238 -21.60 1.58 -14.33
C ARG A 238 -22.12 2.86 -13.69
N LEU A 239 -22.30 3.91 -14.46
CA LEU A 239 -22.87 5.19 -14.04
C LEU A 239 -24.12 5.49 -14.87
N GLU A 240 -25.26 5.62 -14.20
CA GLU A 240 -26.55 5.86 -14.85
C GLU A 240 -26.79 7.38 -15.00
N ARG A 241 -27.02 7.83 -16.23
CA ARG A 241 -27.32 9.23 -16.59
C ARG A 241 -28.59 9.31 -17.44
N SER A 242 -29.12 10.52 -17.62
CA SER A 242 -30.34 10.73 -18.42
C SER A 242 -30.12 10.38 -19.90
N SER A 243 -28.93 10.65 -20.43
CA SER A 243 -28.50 10.26 -21.77
C SER A 243 -28.23 8.75 -21.94
N GLY A 244 -28.23 7.98 -20.85
CA GLY A 244 -27.88 6.56 -20.83
C GLY A 244 -26.58 6.28 -20.08
N ASP A 245 -26.26 4.99 -19.95
CA ASP A 245 -25.21 4.52 -19.04
C ASP A 245 -23.79 4.71 -19.60
N ILE A 246 -22.89 5.11 -18.70
CA ILE A 246 -21.44 4.97 -18.90
C ILE A 246 -21.03 3.65 -18.24
N VAL A 247 -20.43 2.75 -19.02
CA VAL A 247 -19.99 1.43 -18.53
C VAL A 247 -18.49 1.26 -18.80
N LEU A 248 -17.73 1.07 -17.74
CA LEU A 248 -16.33 0.65 -17.81
C LEU A 248 -16.22 -0.79 -17.31
N ASP A 249 -15.90 -1.71 -18.22
CA ASP A 249 -15.99 -3.16 -17.98
C ASP A 249 -14.66 -3.87 -18.30
N ARG A 250 -14.08 -4.55 -17.30
CA ARG A 250 -12.81 -5.28 -17.38
C ARG A 250 -12.98 -6.70 -16.82
N PRO A 251 -13.56 -7.63 -17.60
CA PRO A 251 -13.78 -9.00 -17.15
C PRO A 251 -12.50 -9.86 -17.14
N ASP A 252 -11.52 -9.55 -17.99
CA ASP A 252 -10.30 -10.36 -18.20
C ASP A 252 -9.10 -9.95 -17.33
N GLY A 253 -9.25 -8.91 -16.52
CA GLY A 253 -8.19 -8.35 -15.67
C GLY A 253 -7.08 -7.60 -16.41
N LYS A 254 -7.21 -7.34 -17.72
CA LYS A 254 -6.17 -6.72 -18.56
C LYS A 254 -6.66 -5.50 -19.32
N THR A 255 -7.80 -5.62 -20.01
CA THR A 255 -8.32 -4.59 -20.91
C THR A 255 -9.73 -4.21 -20.50
N ALA A 256 -9.97 -2.92 -20.33
CA ALA A 256 -11.31 -2.39 -20.08
C ALA A 256 -11.97 -1.94 -21.38
N ALA A 257 -13.25 -2.23 -21.53
CA ALA A 257 -14.13 -1.65 -22.55
C ALA A 257 -14.92 -0.51 -21.92
N LEU A 258 -14.71 0.72 -22.41
CA LEU A 258 -15.50 1.89 -22.08
C LEU A 258 -16.60 2.08 -23.13
N ARG A 259 -17.85 2.01 -22.67
CA ARG A 259 -19.05 2.21 -23.48
C ARG A 259 -19.80 3.42 -22.97
N GLN A 260 -20.16 4.32 -23.88
CA GLN A 260 -20.93 5.53 -23.60
C GLN A 260 -22.02 5.68 -24.67
N PRO A 261 -23.15 6.33 -24.37
CA PRO A 261 -24.18 6.60 -25.36
C PRO A 261 -23.62 7.41 -26.53
N ASP A 262 -24.03 7.05 -27.75
CA ASP A 262 -23.65 7.73 -29.00
C ASP A 262 -22.15 7.84 -29.30
N GLN A 263 -21.31 7.04 -28.63
CA GLN A 263 -19.87 6.97 -28.85
C GLN A 263 -19.42 5.54 -29.17
N PRO A 264 -18.33 5.37 -29.94
CA PRO A 264 -17.75 4.05 -30.15
C PRO A 264 -17.22 3.46 -28.84
N GLU A 265 -17.20 2.13 -28.76
CA GLU A 265 -16.51 1.43 -27.67
C GLU A 265 -15.01 1.72 -27.74
N HIS A 266 -14.43 2.13 -26.61
CA HIS A 266 -12.99 2.32 -26.48
C HIS A 266 -12.38 1.19 -25.67
N ARG A 267 -11.28 0.61 -26.14
CA ARG A 267 -10.51 -0.40 -25.41
C ARG A 267 -9.28 0.22 -24.80
N ILE A 268 -9.14 0.07 -23.49
CA ILE A 268 -8.12 0.75 -22.69
C ILE A 268 -7.34 -0.30 -21.91
N ALA A 269 -6.02 -0.22 -21.94
CA ALA A 269 -5.18 -1.05 -21.09
C ALA A 269 -5.43 -0.67 -19.62
N LEU A 270 -5.96 -1.62 -18.85
CA LEU A 270 -6.28 -1.45 -17.45
C LEU A 270 -5.89 -2.73 -16.69
N PRO A 271 -4.61 -3.14 -16.68
CA PRO A 271 -4.21 -4.36 -16.00
C PRO A 271 -4.50 -4.30 -14.50
N ILE A 272 -4.71 -5.46 -13.87
CA ILE A 272 -4.75 -5.54 -12.41
C ILE A 272 -3.40 -5.11 -11.85
N ARG A 273 -3.45 -4.09 -11.00
CA ARG A 273 -2.28 -3.47 -10.40
C ARG A 273 -1.57 -4.44 -9.47
N GLN A 274 -0.28 -4.64 -9.71
CA GLN A 274 0.58 -5.50 -8.91
C GLN A 274 1.04 -4.77 -7.64
N LEU A 275 1.46 -5.54 -6.63
CA LEU A 275 1.90 -4.97 -5.36
C LEU A 275 3.04 -3.94 -5.53
N ARG A 276 4.09 -4.32 -6.28
CA ARG A 276 5.22 -3.44 -6.60
C ARG A 276 4.82 -2.10 -7.24
N GLU A 277 3.79 -2.12 -8.09
CA GLU A 277 3.30 -0.91 -8.78
C GLU A 277 2.52 -0.01 -7.83
N CYS A 278 1.78 -0.59 -6.89
CA CYS A 278 1.05 0.18 -5.88
C CYS A 278 2.02 0.79 -4.87
N LEU A 279 3.00 0.01 -4.40
CA LEU A 279 4.02 0.52 -3.48
C LEU A 279 4.85 1.63 -4.11
N ALA A 280 5.32 1.46 -5.35
CA ALA A 280 6.05 2.51 -6.06
C ALA A 280 5.21 3.79 -6.19
N GLU A 281 3.92 3.68 -6.53
CA GLU A 281 3.01 4.83 -6.60
C GLU A 281 2.88 5.57 -5.26
N GLU A 282 2.71 4.85 -4.15
CA GLU A 282 2.63 5.44 -2.80
C GLU A 282 3.92 6.14 -2.36
N LEU A 283 5.07 5.70 -2.85
CA LEU A 283 6.36 6.32 -2.54
C LEU A 283 6.65 7.58 -3.38
N ARG A 284 5.87 7.87 -4.44
CA ARG A 284 6.02 9.09 -5.25
C ARG A 284 5.56 10.36 -4.52
N ARG A 285 4.57 10.24 -3.62
CA ARG A 285 4.01 11.37 -2.88
C ARG A 285 3.84 10.99 -1.42
N LEU A 286 4.62 11.63 -0.56
CA LEU A 286 4.65 11.34 0.88
C LEU A 286 3.69 12.20 1.71
N ASP A 287 3.11 13.25 1.11
CA ASP A 287 2.08 14.06 1.76
C ASP A 287 0.81 13.25 2.02
N ALA A 288 -0.05 13.75 2.91
CA ALA A 288 -1.34 13.13 3.17
C ALA A 288 -2.21 13.07 1.90
N ASP A 289 -2.86 11.93 1.69
CA ASP A 289 -3.94 11.79 0.71
C ASP A 289 -5.25 12.18 1.39
N GLU A 290 -5.62 13.45 1.25
CA GLU A 290 -6.86 14.00 1.82
C GLU A 290 -8.10 13.31 1.25
N VAL A 291 -8.09 12.96 -0.05
CA VAL A 291 -9.23 12.31 -0.70
C VAL A 291 -9.44 10.90 -0.12
N TYR A 292 -8.37 10.14 0.09
CA TYR A 292 -8.45 8.86 0.79
C TYR A 292 -9.08 9.02 2.17
N GLY A 293 -8.61 9.98 2.98
CA GLY A 293 -9.16 10.23 4.31
C GLY A 293 -10.66 10.56 4.29
N GLU A 294 -11.10 11.41 3.36
CA GLU A 294 -12.51 11.75 3.21
C GLU A 294 -13.37 10.56 2.74
N VAL A 295 -12.88 9.78 1.77
CA VAL A 295 -13.58 8.59 1.29
C VAL A 295 -13.70 7.55 2.39
N LEU A 296 -12.62 7.33 3.14
CA LEU A 296 -12.58 6.36 4.22
C LEU A 296 -13.51 6.76 5.38
N GLN A 297 -13.48 8.03 5.82
CA GLN A 297 -14.25 8.47 6.98
C GLN A 297 -15.70 8.84 6.65
N LYS A 298 -15.94 9.48 5.49
CA LYS A 298 -17.25 10.03 5.10
C LYS A 298 -17.90 9.23 3.98
N GLY A 299 -17.11 8.69 3.06
CA GLY A 299 -17.61 7.90 1.92
C GLY A 299 -18.10 6.51 2.33
N LEU A 300 -17.35 5.79 3.17
CA LEU A 300 -17.75 4.45 3.63
C LEU A 300 -19.10 4.48 4.37
N ALA A 301 -19.41 5.54 5.11
CA ALA A 301 -20.68 5.70 5.81
C ALA A 301 -21.89 5.93 4.87
N ARG A 302 -21.65 6.15 3.56
CA ARG A 302 -22.70 6.38 2.54
C ARG A 302 -23.09 5.12 1.77
N ILE A 303 -22.40 4.01 2.02
CA ILE A 303 -22.64 2.73 1.37
C ILE A 303 -23.01 1.69 2.43
N ASP A 304 -23.85 0.73 2.07
CA ASP A 304 -24.13 -0.44 2.90
C ASP A 304 -22.95 -1.43 2.77
N ALA A 305 -21.85 -1.12 3.46
CA ALA A 305 -20.62 -1.92 3.53
C ALA A 305 -20.67 -2.99 4.64
#